data_AF-A0A935JFP6-F1
#
_entry.id   AF-A0A935JFP6-F1
#
_cell.length_a   1.000
_cell.length_b   1.000
_cell.length_c   1.000
_cell.angle_alpha   90.00
_cell.angle_beta   90.00
_cell.angle_gamma   90.00
#
_symmetry.space_group_name_H-M   'P 1'
#
loop_
_entity.id
_entity.type
_entity.pdbx_description
1 polymer ?
#
loop_
_entity_poly.entity_id
_entity_poly.type
_entity_poly.pdbx_seq_one_letter_code
_entity_poly.pdbx_strand_id
1 'polypeptide(L)'
;MHKMLGAYGSMEFRFAEGQFPSIHYTFEGLYGGVTDASLGSPVLTAFKEPKAVTKANTTFTLHGYAAPLQSLTITQGNENVYKNRPNSERMYFINRVTRGQVVIELPLVAVKDFIGICRAGTTGALALVQGTVAGQKVLIDAGQVQLTNPRYSEDSNIAMLTMDMNLRHTDAGNDEWTYKTQ
;
A
#
# COMPACT_ATOMS: atom_id res chain seq x y z
N MET A 1 -24.14 -20.49 0.98
CA MET A 1 -23.49 -19.15 1.01
C MET A 1 -23.41 -18.68 2.46
N HIS A 2 -22.21 -18.33 2.94
CA HIS A 2 -22.02 -17.67 4.24
C HIS A 2 -22.16 -16.16 4.06
N LYS A 3 -23.11 -15.53 4.74
CA LYS A 3 -23.40 -14.11 4.57
C LYS A 3 -22.61 -13.29 5.60
N MET A 4 -21.98 -12.21 5.13
CA MET A 4 -21.36 -11.19 5.97
C MET A 4 -22.16 -9.88 5.84
N LEU A 5 -22.55 -9.29 6.96
CA LEU A 5 -23.34 -8.05 7.03
C LEU A 5 -22.49 -6.90 7.56
N GLY A 6 -22.68 -5.69 7.02
CA GLY A 6 -21.98 -4.50 7.49
C GLY A 6 -20.46 -4.66 7.46
N ALA A 7 -19.93 -5.23 6.38
CA ALA A 7 -18.51 -5.52 6.25
C ALA A 7 -17.70 -4.24 6.01
N TYR A 8 -16.68 -4.04 6.83
CA TYR A 8 -15.65 -3.02 6.61
C TYR A 8 -14.30 -3.72 6.48
N GLY A 9 -13.43 -3.16 5.66
CA GLY A 9 -12.13 -3.78 5.41
C GLY A 9 -11.02 -2.77 5.29
N SER A 10 -9.79 -3.27 5.30
CA SER A 10 -8.58 -2.52 5.00
C SER A 10 -7.89 -3.16 3.81
N MET A 11 -7.21 -2.33 3.02
CA MET A 11 -6.37 -2.79 1.91
C MET A 11 -4.90 -2.56 2.21
N GLU A 12 -4.06 -3.40 1.62
CA GLU A 12 -2.61 -3.25 1.61
C GLU A 12 -2.06 -3.48 0.20
N PHE A 13 -1.33 -2.50 -0.31
CA PHE A 13 -0.60 -2.64 -1.56
C PHE A 13 0.77 -3.27 -1.28
N ARG A 14 1.16 -4.24 -2.12
CA ARG A 14 2.47 -4.90 -2.04
C ARG A 14 3.15 -4.88 -3.40
N PHE A 15 4.34 -4.30 -3.42
CA PHE A 15 5.28 -4.36 -4.55
C PHE A 15 6.58 -4.94 -4.02
N ALA A 16 7.07 -6.00 -4.63
CA ALA A 16 8.34 -6.61 -4.27
C ALA A 16 9.06 -7.01 -5.57
N GLU A 17 10.37 -6.82 -5.61
CA GLU A 17 11.17 -7.11 -6.79
C GLU A 17 10.98 -8.55 -7.28
N GLY A 18 10.87 -8.70 -8.60
CA GLY A 18 10.65 -10.00 -9.24
C GLY A 18 9.26 -10.62 -8.99
N GLN A 19 8.43 -10.03 -8.13
CA GLN A 19 7.08 -10.51 -7.83
C GLN A 19 6.01 -9.73 -8.59
N PHE A 20 4.82 -10.31 -8.71
CA PHE A 20 3.66 -9.58 -9.22
C PHE A 20 3.09 -8.66 -8.13
N PRO A 21 2.73 -7.41 -8.48
CA PRO A 21 2.07 -6.52 -7.54
C PRO A 21 0.74 -7.13 -7.07
N SER A 22 0.44 -7.01 -5.78
CA SER A 22 -0.80 -7.52 -5.21
C SER A 22 -1.46 -6.50 -4.30
N ILE A 23 -2.78 -6.58 -4.20
CA ILE A 23 -3.56 -5.85 -3.21
C ILE A 23 -4.17 -6.89 -2.29
N HIS A 24 -3.81 -6.84 -1.02
CA HIS A 24 -4.37 -7.69 0.00
C HIS A 24 -5.57 -6.97 0.63
N TYR A 25 -6.72 -7.63 0.66
CA TYR A 25 -7.92 -7.11 1.32
C TYR A 25 -8.26 -7.97 2.53
N THR A 26 -8.43 -7.31 3.67
CA THR A 26 -8.93 -7.93 4.90
C THR A 26 -10.26 -7.31 5.24
N PHE A 27 -11.32 -8.12 5.34
CA PHE A 27 -12.66 -7.66 5.70
C PHE A 27 -13.13 -8.32 6.99
N GLU A 28 -13.82 -7.55 7.80
CA GLU A 28 -14.51 -8.00 9.00
C GLU A 28 -15.95 -7.52 8.94
N GLY A 29 -16.87 -8.35 9.42
CA GLY A 29 -18.29 -8.02 9.42
C GLY A 29 -19.08 -8.96 10.31
N LEU A 30 -20.37 -8.65 10.43
CA LEU A 30 -21.27 -9.45 11.25
C LEU A 30 -21.66 -10.74 10.53
N TYR A 31 -21.81 -11.81 11.31
CA TYR A 31 -22.35 -13.05 10.80
C TYR A 31 -23.82 -12.87 10.40
N GLY A 32 -24.11 -13.04 9.11
CA GLY A 32 -25.44 -12.87 8.52
C GLY A 32 -26.21 -14.17 8.31
N GLY A 33 -25.74 -15.29 8.87
CA GLY A 33 -26.31 -16.62 8.67
C GLY A 33 -25.73 -17.38 7.46
N VAL A 34 -26.14 -18.64 7.35
CA VAL A 34 -25.84 -19.51 6.20
C VAL A 34 -27.16 -19.84 5.50
N THR A 35 -27.16 -19.71 4.19
CA THR A 35 -28.31 -20.06 3.35
C THR A 35 -27.85 -20.80 2.10
N ASP A 36 -28.68 -21.72 1.61
CA ASP A 36 -28.46 -22.32 0.29
C ASP A 36 -28.98 -21.35 -0.76
N ALA A 37 -28.06 -20.88 -1.60
CA ALA A 37 -28.33 -19.96 -2.69
C ALA A 37 -27.50 -20.39 -3.90
N SER A 38 -28.07 -20.26 -5.10
CA SER A 38 -27.32 -20.49 -6.33
C SER A 38 -26.13 -19.53 -6.38
N LEU A 39 -24.95 -20.05 -6.73
CA LEU A 39 -23.81 -19.20 -7.07
C LEU A 39 -24.23 -18.29 -8.24
N GLY A 40 -23.98 -16.99 -8.11
CA GLY A 40 -24.21 -16.06 -9.23
C GLY A 40 -23.37 -16.47 -10.44
N SER A 41 -23.77 -16.08 -11.65
CA SER A 41 -22.99 -16.30 -12.86
C SER A 41 -22.07 -15.11 -13.10
N PRO A 42 -20.76 -15.16 -12.72
CA PRO A 42 -19.85 -14.07 -12.98
C PRO A 42 -19.59 -13.94 -14.48
N VAL A 43 -19.57 -12.71 -14.98
CA VAL A 43 -19.01 -12.42 -16.30
C VAL A 43 -17.50 -12.44 -16.17
N LEU A 44 -16.87 -13.51 -16.63
CA LEU A 44 -15.41 -13.62 -16.66
C LEU A 44 -14.88 -12.99 -17.94
N THR A 45 -14.15 -11.88 -17.81
CA THR A 45 -13.38 -11.32 -18.92
C THR A 45 -12.10 -12.13 -19.14
N ALA A 46 -11.50 -12.02 -20.32
CA ALA A 46 -10.20 -12.63 -20.59
C ALA A 46 -9.15 -12.22 -19.54
N PHE A 47 -8.38 -13.20 -19.05
CA PHE A 47 -7.31 -12.97 -18.09
C PHE A 47 -6.23 -12.07 -18.71
N LYS A 48 -5.78 -11.05 -17.97
CA LYS A 48 -4.66 -10.19 -18.36
C LYS A 48 -3.44 -10.63 -17.57
N GLU A 49 -2.36 -10.98 -18.27
CA GLU A 49 -1.11 -11.38 -17.64
C GLU A 49 -0.49 -10.20 -16.87
N PRO A 50 -0.29 -10.32 -15.55
CA PRO A 50 0.34 -9.26 -14.76
C PRO A 50 1.83 -9.12 -15.13
N LYS A 51 2.38 -7.92 -14.97
CA LYS A 51 3.82 -7.69 -15.12
C LYS A 51 4.49 -7.68 -13.75
N ALA A 52 5.60 -8.40 -13.63
CA ALA A 52 6.42 -8.41 -12.42
C ALA A 52 7.03 -7.04 -12.16
N VAL A 53 7.30 -6.72 -10.90
CA VAL A 53 8.00 -5.50 -10.48
C VAL A 53 9.48 -5.66 -10.85
N THR A 54 9.89 -4.96 -11.90
CA THR A 54 11.25 -5.02 -12.45
C THR A 54 11.62 -3.68 -13.04
N LYS A 55 12.91 -3.43 -13.25
CA LYS A 55 13.40 -2.21 -13.92
C LYS A 55 12.70 -1.90 -15.25
N ALA A 56 12.30 -2.93 -16.00
CA ALA A 56 11.65 -2.75 -17.29
C ALA A 56 10.17 -2.35 -17.17
N ASN A 57 9.52 -2.68 -16.05
CA ASN A 57 8.08 -2.54 -15.87
C ASN A 57 7.70 -1.49 -14.81
N THR A 58 8.64 -1.05 -13.96
CA THR A 58 8.35 -0.22 -12.78
C THR A 58 9.24 1.02 -12.77
N THR A 59 8.64 2.18 -12.52
CA THR A 59 9.34 3.42 -12.16
C THR A 59 9.01 3.78 -10.73
N PHE A 60 10.02 4.05 -9.90
CA PHE A 60 9.85 4.41 -8.49
C PHE A 60 10.72 5.62 -8.14
N THR A 61 10.16 6.56 -7.37
CA THR A 61 10.89 7.67 -6.79
C THR A 61 10.45 7.92 -5.35
N LEU A 62 11.40 8.27 -4.49
CA LEU A 62 11.19 8.57 -3.09
C LEU A 62 11.99 9.81 -2.70
N HIS A 63 11.32 10.83 -2.16
CA HIS A 63 11.92 12.11 -1.80
C HIS A 63 12.71 12.74 -2.97
N GLY A 64 12.22 12.57 -4.21
CA GLY A 64 12.87 13.05 -5.43
C GLY A 64 14.10 12.25 -5.88
N TYR A 65 14.37 11.10 -5.26
CA TYR A 65 15.45 10.20 -5.66
C TYR A 65 14.89 8.92 -6.30
N ALA A 66 15.42 8.54 -7.46
CA ALA A 66 15.07 7.30 -8.16
C ALA A 66 15.82 6.12 -7.53
N ALA A 67 15.32 5.65 -6.37
CA ALA A 67 15.95 4.58 -5.62
C ALA A 67 15.74 3.21 -6.29
N PRO A 68 16.75 2.32 -6.32
CA PRO A 68 16.52 0.91 -6.59
C PRO A 68 15.60 0.33 -5.50
N LEU A 69 14.41 -0.09 -5.91
CA LEU A 69 13.35 -0.58 -5.02
C LEU A 69 13.45 -2.10 -4.88
N GLN A 70 13.55 -2.58 -3.64
CA GLN A 70 13.40 -3.99 -3.33
C GLN A 70 11.96 -4.32 -2.93
N SER A 71 11.36 -3.52 -2.05
CA SER A 71 9.94 -3.67 -1.72
C SER A 71 9.29 -2.39 -1.22
N LEU A 72 7.99 -2.28 -1.46
CA LEU A 72 7.11 -1.22 -1.00
C LEU A 72 5.80 -1.84 -0.53
N THR A 73 5.44 -1.53 0.72
CA THR A 73 4.12 -1.84 1.26
C THR A 73 3.44 -0.56 1.75
N ILE A 74 2.14 -0.44 1.43
CA ILE A 74 1.31 0.67 1.91
C ILE A 74 0.00 0.07 2.40
N THR A 75 -0.24 0.19 3.69
CA THR A 75 -1.43 -0.32 4.36
C THR A 75 -2.35 0.87 4.67
N GLN A 76 -3.59 0.80 4.18
CA GLN A 76 -4.59 1.84 4.43
C GLN A 76 -4.85 2.01 5.94
N GLY A 77 -4.91 0.90 6.67
CA GLY A 77 -4.96 0.88 8.13
C GLY A 77 -6.29 1.35 8.69
N ASN A 78 -7.40 0.81 8.17
CA ASN A 78 -8.73 1.12 8.68
C ASN A 78 -8.95 0.47 10.06
N GLU A 79 -9.38 1.27 11.03
CA GLU A 79 -9.77 0.81 12.36
C GLU A 79 -11.26 0.54 12.39
N ASN A 80 -11.60 -0.75 12.47
CA ASN A 80 -12.98 -1.23 12.55
C ASN A 80 -13.25 -1.76 13.96
N VAL A 81 -14.40 -1.37 14.53
CA VAL A 81 -14.78 -1.77 15.89
C VAL A 81 -16.16 -2.40 15.88
N TYR A 82 -16.21 -3.64 16.35
CA TYR A 82 -17.46 -4.33 16.64
C TYR A 82 -18.07 -3.80 17.93
N LYS A 83 -19.37 -3.46 17.89
CA LYS A 83 -20.15 -3.14 19.09
C LYS A 83 -21.43 -3.94 19.10
N ASN A 84 -21.61 -4.68 20.19
CA ASN A 84 -22.85 -5.32 20.56
C ASN A 84 -23.46 -4.56 21.74
N ARG A 85 -24.59 -3.88 21.52
CA ARG A 85 -25.35 -3.15 22.54
C ARG A 85 -26.79 -3.64 22.52
N PRO A 86 -27.51 -3.61 23.65
CA PRO A 86 -28.96 -3.85 23.65
C PRO A 86 -29.63 -2.97 22.57
N ASN A 87 -30.46 -3.59 21.72
CA ASN A 87 -31.15 -2.97 20.58
C ASN A 87 -30.26 -2.50 19.41
N SER A 88 -28.95 -2.78 19.40
CA SER A 88 -28.07 -2.42 18.29
C SER A 88 -26.78 -3.25 18.25
N GLU A 89 -26.63 -4.08 17.22
CA GLU A 89 -25.39 -4.75 16.87
C GLU A 89 -24.88 -4.23 15.52
N ARG A 90 -23.67 -3.66 15.48
CA ARG A 90 -23.07 -3.18 14.22
C ARG A 90 -21.55 -3.09 14.28
N MET A 91 -20.94 -3.17 13.10
CA MET A 91 -19.56 -2.79 12.88
C MET A 91 -19.46 -1.29 12.62
N TYR A 92 -18.43 -0.65 13.16
CA TYR A 92 -18.14 0.77 12.96
C TYR A 92 -16.76 0.95 12.34
N PHE A 93 -16.67 1.77 11.29
CA PHE A 93 -15.41 2.37 10.88
C PHE A 93 -15.15 3.61 11.74
N ILE A 94 -14.02 3.64 12.44
CA ILE A 94 -13.70 4.69 13.42
C ILE A 94 -12.65 5.65 12.89
N ASN A 95 -11.58 5.10 12.30
CA ASN A 95 -10.44 5.89 11.87
C ASN A 95 -9.68 5.18 10.75
N ARG A 96 -8.78 5.91 10.11
CA ARG A 96 -7.81 5.38 9.16
C ARG A 96 -6.44 5.92 9.52
N VAL A 97 -5.48 5.02 9.73
CA VAL A 97 -4.09 5.38 9.97
C VAL A 97 -3.24 4.70 8.92
N THR A 98 -2.95 5.42 7.83
CA THR A 98 -2.15 4.88 6.74
C THR A 98 -0.68 4.80 7.15
N ARG A 99 -0.10 3.63 6.94
CA ARG A 99 1.31 3.34 7.20
C ARG A 99 1.91 2.65 6.00
N GLY A 100 3.21 2.71 5.87
CA GLY A 100 3.91 1.90 4.90
C GLY A 100 5.30 1.53 5.36
N GLN A 101 5.93 0.66 4.58
CA GLN A 101 7.33 0.31 4.72
C GLN A 101 7.94 0.30 3.32
N VAL A 102 9.18 0.79 3.23
CA VAL A 102 9.95 0.76 2.00
C VAL A 102 11.33 0.17 2.28
N VAL A 103 11.79 -0.66 1.36
CA VAL A 103 13.14 -1.21 1.35
C VAL A 103 13.79 -0.84 0.03
N ILE A 104 14.89 -0.10 0.12
CA ILE A 104 15.67 0.35 -1.04
C ILE A 104 17.13 -0.08 -0.89
N GLU A 105 17.86 -0.16 -2.01
CA GLU A 105 19.32 -0.25 -1.96
C GLU A 105 19.88 0.98 -1.25
N LEU A 106 20.81 0.78 -0.31
CA LEU A 106 21.37 1.85 0.49
C LEU A 106 22.21 2.78 -0.41
N PRO A 107 21.77 4.02 -0.67
CA PRO A 107 22.58 4.92 -1.47
C PRO A 107 23.74 5.48 -0.65
N LEU A 108 24.75 5.98 -1.36
CA LEU A 108 25.77 6.80 -0.73
C LEU A 108 25.13 8.06 -0.12
N VAL A 109 25.54 8.41 1.10
CA VAL A 109 25.08 9.61 1.82
C VAL A 109 25.29 10.89 0.98
N ALA A 110 26.37 10.94 0.19
CA ALA A 110 26.66 12.06 -0.71
C ALA A 110 25.64 12.22 -1.85
N VAL A 111 24.96 11.14 -2.26
CA VAL A 111 23.92 11.16 -3.30
C VAL A 111 22.56 11.52 -2.69
N LYS A 112 22.19 10.85 -1.59
CA LYS A 112 20.95 11.13 -0.86
C LYS A 112 21.06 10.65 0.59
N ASP A 113 21.07 11.58 1.54
CA ASP A 113 21.13 11.27 2.97
C ASP A 113 19.73 10.94 3.54
N PHE A 114 19.29 9.68 3.37
CA PHE A 114 18.03 9.19 3.94
C PHE A 114 18.03 9.16 5.47
N ILE A 115 19.19 8.96 6.11
CA ILE A 115 19.31 8.95 7.57
C ILE A 115 19.08 10.37 8.11
N GLY A 116 19.69 11.38 7.47
CA GLY A 116 19.45 12.79 7.75
C GLY A 116 18.00 13.20 7.54
N ILE A 117 17.36 12.74 6.44
CA ILE A 117 15.93 12.95 6.16
C ILE A 117 15.06 12.39 7.28
N CYS A 118 15.32 11.15 7.72
CA CYS A 118 14.59 10.51 8.82
C CYS A 118 14.76 11.28 10.14
N ARG A 119 16.00 11.66 10.47
CA ARG A 119 16.31 12.40 11.70
C ARG A 119 15.67 13.78 11.73
N ALA A 120 15.64 14.47 10.59
CA ALA A 120 15.01 15.78 10.47
C ALA A 120 13.47 15.70 10.37
N GLY A 121 12.91 14.50 10.10
CA GLY A 121 11.49 14.29 9.94
C GLY A 121 10.90 15.03 8.74
N THR A 122 11.72 15.35 7.74
CA THR A 122 11.30 16.06 6.53
C THR A 122 10.34 15.21 5.71
N THR A 123 9.27 15.81 5.18
CA THR A 123 8.35 15.14 4.27
C THR A 123 8.82 15.24 2.82
N GLY A 124 8.51 14.24 2.00
CA GLY A 124 8.79 14.27 0.57
C GLY A 124 7.79 13.40 -0.21
N ALA A 125 7.83 13.53 -1.54
CA ALA A 125 6.93 12.78 -2.40
C ALA A 125 7.40 11.32 -2.60
N LEU A 126 6.44 10.41 -2.71
CA LEU A 126 6.61 9.05 -3.21
C LEU A 126 5.77 8.90 -4.47
N ALA A 127 6.37 8.35 -5.52
CA ALA A 127 5.65 8.00 -6.74
C ALA A 127 6.11 6.64 -7.26
N LEU A 128 5.15 5.77 -7.58
CA LEU A 128 5.37 4.47 -8.20
C LEU A 128 4.45 4.34 -9.41
N VAL A 129 5.03 3.94 -10.55
CA VAL A 129 4.30 3.58 -11.76
C VAL A 129 4.66 2.16 -12.13
N GLN A 130 3.69 1.25 -12.07
CA GLN A 130 3.81 -0.14 -12.51
C GLN A 130 3.08 -0.34 -13.82
N GLY A 131 3.78 -0.86 -14.83
CA GLY A 131 3.25 -1.12 -16.17
C GLY A 131 3.78 -0.13 -17.21
N THR A 132 3.78 -0.57 -18.47
CA THR A 132 4.36 0.21 -19.60
C THR A 132 3.31 0.71 -20.58
N VAL A 133 2.20 -0.02 -20.72
CA VAL A 133 1.12 0.24 -21.70
C VAL A 133 -0.07 0.92 -21.01
N ALA A 134 -0.64 1.95 -21.65
CA ALA A 134 -1.89 2.56 -21.18
C ALA A 134 -3.05 1.54 -21.18
N GLY A 135 -3.94 1.65 -20.22
CA GLY A 135 -4.96 0.67 -19.85
C GLY A 135 -4.45 -0.49 -18.99
N GLN A 136 -3.16 -0.50 -18.65
CA GLN A 136 -2.48 -1.54 -17.87
C GLN A 136 -1.47 -0.94 -16.87
N LYS A 137 -1.58 0.35 -16.54
CA LYS A 137 -0.73 0.97 -15.52
C LYS A 137 -1.45 1.08 -14.18
N VAL A 138 -0.67 0.90 -13.13
CA VAL A 138 -1.04 1.23 -11.76
C VAL A 138 -0.09 2.32 -11.29
N LEU A 139 -0.65 3.42 -10.81
CA LEU A 139 0.08 4.54 -10.26
C LEU A 139 -0.27 4.69 -8.79
N ILE A 140 0.76 4.87 -7.97
CA ILE A 140 0.65 5.27 -6.56
C ILE A 140 1.41 6.57 -6.39
N ASP A 141 0.71 7.60 -5.95
CA ASP A 141 1.30 8.90 -5.62
C ASP A 141 0.99 9.25 -4.17
N ALA A 142 1.98 9.72 -3.42
CA ALA A 142 1.81 10.30 -2.09
C ALA A 142 2.68 11.56 -1.98
N GLY A 143 2.06 12.71 -1.73
CA GLY A 143 2.75 14.01 -1.76
C GLY A 143 3.60 14.31 -0.52
N GLN A 144 3.19 13.80 0.65
CA GLN A 144 3.80 14.10 1.94
C GLN A 144 4.09 12.83 2.74
N VAL A 145 5.14 12.11 2.35
CA VAL A 145 5.64 10.94 3.06
C VAL A 145 6.73 11.38 4.05
N GLN A 146 6.57 11.03 5.31
CA GLN A 146 7.61 11.14 6.32
C GLN A 146 8.26 9.76 6.53
N LEU A 147 9.59 9.71 6.46
CA LEU A 147 10.38 8.50 6.71
C LEU A 147 10.83 8.45 8.17
N THR A 148 10.74 7.29 8.78
CA THR A 148 11.16 7.05 10.17
C THR A 148 11.83 5.67 10.31
N ASN A 149 12.48 5.47 11.46
CA ASN A 149 13.09 4.21 11.86
C ASN A 149 13.98 3.57 10.77
N PRO A 150 15.03 4.26 10.28
CA PRO A 150 15.94 3.67 9.30
C PRO A 150 16.68 2.48 9.91
N ARG A 151 16.64 1.34 9.20
CA ARG A 151 17.25 0.07 9.61
C ARG A 151 18.06 -0.49 8.46
N TYR A 152 19.34 -0.75 8.71
CA TYR A 152 20.19 -1.44 7.74
C TYR A 152 19.80 -2.91 7.64
N SER A 153 19.86 -3.43 6.43
CA SER A 153 19.59 -4.83 6.10
C SER A 153 20.51 -5.24 4.94
N GLU A 154 20.51 -6.52 4.60
CA GLU A 154 21.29 -7.07 3.51
C GLU A 154 20.38 -7.92 2.63
N ASP A 155 20.52 -7.81 1.32
CA ASP A 155 19.98 -8.75 0.35
C ASP A 155 21.09 -9.16 -0.61
N SER A 156 21.41 -10.45 -0.68
CA SER A 156 22.40 -10.98 -1.62
C SER A 156 23.76 -10.28 -1.57
N ASN A 157 24.26 -9.97 -0.36
CA ASN A 157 25.49 -9.21 -0.10
C ASN A 157 25.47 -7.76 -0.63
N ILE A 158 24.29 -7.20 -0.87
CA ILE A 158 24.05 -5.80 -1.18
C ILE A 158 23.44 -5.13 0.05
N ALA A 159 23.96 -3.96 0.42
CA ALA A 159 23.46 -3.20 1.55
C ALA A 159 22.11 -2.56 1.23
N MET A 160 21.12 -2.81 2.07
CA MET A 160 19.75 -2.33 1.93
C MET A 160 19.35 -1.43 3.10
N LEU A 161 18.44 -0.50 2.85
CA LEU A 161 17.88 0.40 3.84
C LEU A 161 16.35 0.20 3.93
N THR A 162 15.91 -0.30 5.07
CA THR A 162 14.49 -0.38 5.43
C THR A 162 14.08 0.89 6.16
N MET A 163 12.95 1.49 5.79
CA MET A 163 12.37 2.66 6.46
C MET A 163 10.86 2.48 6.63
N ASP A 164 10.34 2.93 7.77
CA ASP A 164 8.90 3.05 7.97
C ASP A 164 8.41 4.37 7.39
N MET A 165 7.17 4.37 6.91
CA MET A 165 6.55 5.52 6.26
C MET A 165 5.29 5.93 6.99
N ASN A 166 5.21 7.21 7.30
CA ASN A 166 3.98 7.87 7.71
C ASN A 166 3.50 8.75 6.57
N LEU A 167 2.36 8.39 5.97
CA LEU A 167 1.77 9.11 4.86
C LEU A 167 0.86 10.19 5.43
N ARG A 168 1.26 11.45 5.29
CA ARG A 168 0.54 12.60 5.83
C ARG A 168 -0.40 13.18 4.79
N HIS A 169 -1.51 13.66 5.27
CA HIS A 169 -2.49 14.36 4.47
C HIS A 169 -2.04 15.82 4.30
N THR A 170 -2.43 16.45 3.21
CA THR A 170 -2.24 17.88 3.00
C THR A 170 -3.39 18.67 3.63
N ASP A 171 -3.32 20.00 3.55
CA ASP A 171 -4.43 20.88 3.97
C ASP A 171 -5.67 20.72 3.07
N ALA A 172 -5.58 19.98 1.96
CA ALA A 172 -6.69 19.70 1.04
C ALA A 172 -7.61 18.55 1.50
N GLY A 173 -7.37 17.92 2.65
CA GLY A 173 -8.21 16.89 3.24
C GLY A 173 -7.55 15.52 3.27
N ASN A 174 -8.32 14.43 3.19
CA ASN A 174 -7.86 13.03 3.32
C ASN A 174 -7.15 12.50 2.04
N ASP A 175 -6.02 13.09 1.66
CA ASP A 175 -5.28 12.86 0.41
C ASP A 175 -3.85 12.29 0.59
N GLU A 176 -3.64 11.53 1.66
CA GLU A 176 -2.36 10.92 2.05
C GLU A 176 -1.70 10.13 0.91
N TRP A 177 -2.51 9.52 0.04
CA TRP A 177 -2.08 8.82 -1.16
C TRP A 177 -3.21 8.71 -2.18
N THR A 178 -2.84 8.52 -3.45
CA THR A 178 -3.78 8.24 -4.54
C THR A 178 -3.38 6.97 -5.28
N TYR A 179 -4.39 6.21 -5.70
CA TYR A 179 -4.25 5.08 -6.61
C TYR A 179 -4.98 5.42 -7.91
N LYS A 180 -4.31 5.27 -9.04
CA LYS A 180 -4.88 5.53 -10.37
C LYS A 180 -4.55 4.39 -11.31
N THR A 181 -5.48 4.08 -12.19
CA THR A 181 -5.21 3.25 -13.36
C THR A 181 -5.14 4.15 -14.59
N GLN A 182 -4.14 3.90 -15.44
CA GLN A 182 -3.97 4.61 -16.71
C GLN A 182 -3.85 3.63 -17.86
#